data_AF-A0A0K9Z0D9-F1
#
_entry.id   AF-A0A0K9Z0D9-F1
#
_cell.length_a   1.000
_cell.length_b   1.000
_cell.length_c   1.000
_cell.angle_alpha   90.00
_cell.angle_beta   90.00
_cell.angle_gamma   90.00
#
_symmetry.space_group_name_H-M   'P 1'
#
loop_
_entity.id
_entity.type
_entity.pdbx_description
1 polymer ?
#
loop_
_entity_poly.entity_id
_entity_poly.type
_entity_poly.pdbx_seq_one_letter_code
_entity_poly.pdbx_strand_id
1 'polypeptide(L)' 'MKETTIEHKLVIAVKKMGGIEQLQREYDYLLAQQIVKSMLSNGLITEDEWNKITALNRKKFSPALAQIMPRNR' A
#
# COMPACT_ATOMS: atom_id res chain seq x y z
N MET A 1 -33.05 -10.10 -18.11
CA MET A 1 -32.77 -10.23 -16.65
C MET A 1 -31.58 -11.15 -16.34
N LYS A 2 -30.46 -11.10 -17.09
CA LYS A 2 -29.26 -11.93 -16.80
C LYS A 2 -28.01 -11.11 -16.43
N GLU A 3 -28.04 -9.79 -16.58
CA GLU A 3 -26.89 -8.91 -16.31
C GLU A 3 -26.64 -8.69 -14.81
N THR A 4 -27.69 -8.74 -13.97
CA THR A 4 -27.61 -8.42 -12.53
C THR A 4 -26.80 -9.43 -11.70
N THR A 5 -26.58 -10.65 -12.20
CA THR A 5 -25.89 -11.73 -11.46
C THR A 5 -24.36 -11.62 -11.54
N ILE A 6 -23.83 -11.10 -12.65
CA ILE A 6 -22.38 -10.97 -12.86
C ILE A 6 -21.86 -9.74 -12.13
N GLU A 7 -22.55 -8.60 -12.24
CA GLU A 7 -22.19 -7.38 -11.51
C GLU A 7 -22.21 -7.59 -10.00
N HIS A 8 -23.23 -8.27 -9.46
CA HIS A 8 -23.26 -8.57 -8.02
C HIS A 8 -22.06 -9.40 -7.56
N LYS A 9 -21.65 -10.41 -8.35
CA LYS A 9 -20.48 -11.23 -8.03
C LYS A 9 -19.18 -10.41 -8.08
N LEU A 10 -19.06 -9.51 -9.05
CA LEU A 10 -17.93 -8.57 -9.17
C LEU A 10 -17.86 -7.62 -7.99
N VAL A 11 -18.97 -6.99 -7.60
CA VAL A 11 -19.04 -6.10 -6.43
C VAL A 11 -18.66 -6.84 -5.14
N ILE A 12 -19.16 -8.07 -4.96
CA ILE A 12 -18.80 -8.91 -3.80
C ILE A 12 -17.31 -9.26 -3.82
N ALA A 13 -16.74 -9.62 -4.97
CA ALA A 13 -15.33 -9.96 -5.10
C ALA A 13 -14.42 -8.75 -4.84
N VAL A 14 -14.77 -7.58 -5.38
CA VAL A 14 -14.07 -6.30 -5.13
C VAL A 14 -14.12 -5.96 -3.64
N LYS A 15 -15.29 -6.09 -3.02
CA LYS A 15 -15.46 -5.85 -1.57
C LYS A 15 -14.64 -6.85 -0.73
N LYS A 16 -14.52 -8.10 -1.16
CA LYS A 16 -13.68 -9.13 -0.51
C LYS A 16 -12.18 -8.85 -0.61
N MET A 17 -11.73 -8.18 -1.67
CA MET A 17 -10.35 -7.71 -1.85
C MET A 17 -10.05 -6.38 -1.13
N GLY A 18 -10.97 -5.88 -0.29
CA GLY A 18 -10.84 -4.60 0.41
C GLY A 18 -11.37 -3.39 -0.38
N GLY A 19 -11.88 -3.60 -1.58
CA GLY A 19 -12.43 -2.55 -2.44
C GLY A 19 -11.36 -1.73 -3.17
N ILE A 20 -11.83 -0.78 -3.98
CA ILE A 20 -10.97 0.19 -4.69
C ILE A 20 -10.11 0.99 -3.71
N GLU A 21 -10.64 1.31 -2.52
CA GLU A 21 -9.91 2.05 -1.50
C GLU A 21 -8.69 1.28 -0.96
N GLN A 22 -8.81 -0.03 -0.75
CA GLN A 22 -7.67 -0.84 -0.30
C GLN A 22 -6.59 -0.90 -1.39
N LEU A 23 -7.00 -1.09 -2.65
CA LEU A 23 -6.08 -1.04 -3.80
C LEU A 23 -5.36 0.32 -3.89
N GLN A 24 -6.07 1.42 -3.66
CA GLN A 24 -5.47 2.75 -3.64
C GLN A 24 -4.42 2.87 -2.53
N ARG A 25 -4.70 2.36 -1.33
CA ARG A 25 -3.73 2.35 -0.22
C ARG A 25 -2.47 1.54 -0.54
N GLU A 26 -2.61 0.41 -1.23
CA GLU A 26 -1.46 -0.37 -1.71
C GLU A 26 -0.61 0.46 -2.68
N TYR A 27 -1.26 1.08 -3.66
CA TYR A 27 -0.60 1.88 -4.68
C TYR A 27 0.12 3.10 -4.07
N ASP A 28 -0.56 3.85 -3.19
CA ASP A 28 0.00 5.01 -2.51
C ASP A 28 1.21 4.63 -1.64
N TYR A 29 1.14 3.50 -0.93
CA TYR A 29 2.26 3.00 -0.15
C TYR A 29 3.46 2.65 -1.03
N LEU A 30 3.23 1.98 -2.17
CA LEU A 30 4.30 1.64 -3.11
C LEU A 30 4.99 2.88 -3.66
N LEU A 31 4.23 3.90 -4.07
CA LEU A 31 4.77 5.18 -4.54
C LEU A 31 5.59 5.87 -3.44
N ALA A 32 5.04 5.96 -2.22
CA ALA A 32 5.75 6.57 -1.11
C ALA A 32 7.08 5.85 -0.82
N GLN A 33 7.10 4.51 -0.88
CA GLN A 33 8.32 3.75 -0.66
C GLN A 33 9.35 3.94 -1.79
N GLN A 34 8.92 4.11 -3.04
CA GLN A 34 9.81 4.44 -4.16
C GLN A 34 10.47 5.81 -3.97
N ILE A 35 9.69 6.82 -3.57
CA ILE A 35 10.20 8.18 -3.30
C ILE A 35 11.24 8.13 -2.18
N VAL A 36 10.92 7.49 -1.06
CA VAL A 36 11.80 7.43 0.11
C VAL A 36 13.07 6.63 -0.17
N LYS A 37 12.98 5.57 -0.99
CA LYS A 37 14.16 4.86 -1.51
C LYS A 37 15.04 5.75 -2.39
N SER A 38 14.43 6.55 -3.26
CA SER A 38 15.17 7.52 -4.10
C SER A 38 15.87 8.59 -3.25
N MET A 39 15.21 9.10 -2.21
CA MET A 39 15.82 10.05 -1.28
C MET A 39 17.06 9.45 -0.59
N LEU A 40 16.96 8.20 -0.12
CA LEU A 40 18.09 7.49 0.49
C LEU A 40 19.23 7.29 -0.51
N SER A 41 18.95 6.82 -1.74
CA SER A 41 19.99 6.58 -2.74
C SER A 41 20.69 7.86 -3.20
N ASN A 42 20.01 9.00 -3.13
CA ASN A 42 20.58 10.32 -3.44
C ASN A 42 21.25 10.98 -2.23
N GLY A 43 21.33 10.32 -1.07
CA GLY A 43 21.95 10.87 0.13
C GLY A 43 21.18 12.02 0.77
N LEU A 44 19.89 12.19 0.44
CA LEU A 44 19.03 13.25 0.99
C LEU A 44 18.53 12.94 2.41
N ILE A 45 18.55 11.65 2.78
CA ILE A 45 18.18 11.15 4.09
C ILE A 45 19.15 10.05 4.50
N THR A 46 19.28 9.85 5.81
CA THR A 46 20.01 8.73 6.41
C THR A 46 19.20 7.43 6.38
N GLU A 47 19.87 6.30 6.63
CA GLU A 47 19.21 5.00 6.78
C GLU A 47 18.24 4.99 7.98
N ASP A 48 18.59 5.66 9.08
CA ASP A 48 17.73 5.83 10.25
C ASP A 48 16.46 6.63 9.93
N GLU A 49 16.58 7.70 9.15
CA GLU A 49 15.44 8.49 8.68
C GLU A 49 14.59 7.69 7.70
N TRP A 50 15.20 6.94 6.79
CA TRP A 50 14.51 6.02 5.90
C TRP A 50 13.66 5.00 6.68
N ASN A 51 14.23 4.39 7.72
CA ASN A 51 13.53 3.46 8.60
C ASN A 51 12.32 4.11 9.30
N LYS A 52 12.50 5.32 9.85
CA LYS A 52 11.42 6.08 10.49
C LYS A 52 10.31 6.43 9.49
N ILE A 53 10.67 6.91 8.31
CA ILE A 53 9.70 7.30 7.27
C ILE A 53 8.95 6.06 6.75
N THR A 54 9.63 4.94 6.49
CA THR A 54 8.97 3.70 6.09
C THR A 54 7.98 3.20 7.16
N ALA A 55 8.32 3.30 8.45
CA ALA A 55 7.41 2.96 9.53
C ALA A 55 6.18 3.89 9.57
N LEU A 56 6.37 5.20 9.33
CA LEU A 56 5.28 6.17 9.25
C LEU A 56 4.39 5.93 8.03
N ASN A 57 4.95 5.67 6.85
CA ASN A 57 4.21 5.33 5.65
C ASN A 57 3.35 4.08 5.85
N ARG A 58 3.90 3.03 6.49
CA ARG A 58 3.16 1.81 6.80
C ARG A 58 1.94 2.08 7.69
N LYS A 59 2.09 2.94 8.70
CA LYS A 59 0.97 3.37 9.56
C LYS A 59 -0.04 4.23 8.79
N LYS A 60 0.44 5.20 8.00
CA LYS A 60 -0.39 6.19 7.29
C LYS A 60 -1.26 5.54 6.23
N PHE A 61 -0.66 4.72 5.38
CA PHE A 61 -1.37 4.07 4.27
C PHE A 61 -2.10 2.81 4.73
N SER A 62 -1.66 2.17 5.82
CA SER A 62 -2.23 0.92 6.33
C SER A 62 -2.52 -0.10 5.20
N PRO A 63 -1.54 -0.40 4.33
CA PRO A 63 -1.75 -1.37 3.26
C PRO A 63 -1.94 -2.76 3.89
N ALA A 64 -2.84 -3.56 3.34
CA ALA A 64 -3.17 -4.89 3.83
C ALA A 64 -1.94 -5.81 3.81
N LEU A 65 -1.07 -5.65 2.80
CA LEU A 65 0.16 -6.42 2.67
C LEU A 65 1.25 -6.03 3.67
N ALA A 66 1.09 -4.94 4.44
CA ALA A 66 2.04 -4.56 5.48
C ALA A 66 2.26 -5.63 6.55
N GLN A 67 1.33 -6.56 6.74
CA GLN A 67 1.45 -7.63 7.73
C GLN A 67 2.54 -8.65 7.36
N ILE A 68 2.72 -8.89 6.05
CA ILE A 68 3.67 -9.87 5.52
C ILE A 68 4.96 -9.22 5.00
N MET A 69 4.98 -7.90 4.81
CA MET A 69 6.19 -7.20 4.38
C MET A 69 7.25 -7.19 5.49
N PRO A 70 8.54 -7.40 5.15
CA PRO A 70 9.62 -7.32 6.11
C PRO A 70 9.59 -5.95 6.81
N ARG A 71 9.84 -5.97 8.12
CA ARG A 71 10.11 -4.75 8.87
C ARG A 71 11.59 -4.50 8.76
N ASN A 72 11.97 -3.30 8.34
CA ASN A 72 13.35 -2.87 8.42
C ASN A 72 13.70 -2.84 9.91
N ARG A 73 14.67 -3.67 10.31
CA ARG A 73 15.19 -3.76 11.68
C ARG A 73 16.53 -3.07 11.73
#